data_AF-A0A2E9R0P6-F1
#
_entry.id   AF-A0A2E9R0P6-F1
#
_cell.length_a   1.000
_cell.length_b   1.000
_cell.length_c   1.000
_cell.angle_alpha   90.00
_cell.angle_beta   90.00
_cell.angle_gamma   90.00
#
_symmetry.space_group_name_H-M   'P 1'
#
loop_
_entity.id
_entity.type
_entity.pdbx_description
1 polymer ?
#
loop_
_entity_poly.entity_id
_entity_poly.type
_entity_poly.pdbx_seq_one_letter_code
_entity_poly.pdbx_strand_id
1 'polypeptide(L)' 'MPCHPARARQLMRKGRAAVYRRYPFTIIIKEREGGDTQPTALKFD' A
#
# COMPACT_ATOMS: atom_id res chain seq x y z
N MET A 1 -5.13 -5.55 1.42
CA MET A 1 -4.60 -6.83 1.96
C MET A 1 -3.13 -6.63 2.35
N PRO A 2 -2.67 -7.12 3.51
CA PRO A 2 -1.27 -7.02 3.89
C PRO A 2 -0.39 -7.75 2.87
N CYS A 3 0.66 -7.09 2.38
CA CYS A 3 1.59 -7.69 1.42
C CYS A 3 2.81 -8.25 2.13
N HIS A 4 3.42 -9.28 1.56
CA HIS A 4 4.66 -9.84 2.09
C HIS A 4 5.80 -8.79 2.02
N PRO A 5 6.68 -8.67 3.04
CA PRO A 5 7.70 -7.61 3.09
C PRO A 5 8.61 -7.53 1.87
N ALA A 6 8.89 -8.67 1.21
CA ALA A 6 9.65 -8.71 -0.03
C ALA A 6 8.97 -7.93 -1.17
N ARG A 7 7.65 -8.06 -1.31
CA ARG A 7 6.86 -7.34 -2.31
C ARG A 7 6.81 -5.84 -2.01
N ALA A 8 6.69 -5.45 -0.74
CA ALA A 8 6.76 -4.05 -0.33
C ALA A 8 8.08 -3.40 -0.74
N ARG A 9 9.22 -4.06 -0.48
CA ARG A 9 10.54 -3.58 -0.91
C ARG A 9 10.66 -3.47 -2.42
N GLN A 10 10.16 -4.45 -3.17
CA GLN A 10 10.19 -4.43 -4.63
C GLN A 10 9.38 -3.24 -5.19
N LEU A 11 8.20 -2.97 -4.63
CA LEU A 11 7.36 -1.83 -5.03
C LEU A 11 8.04 -0.49 -4.73
N MET A 12 8.68 -0.36 -3.55
CA MET A 12 9.44 0.84 -3.21
C MET A 12 10.65 1.04 -4.12
N ARG A 13 11.41 -0.02 -4.45
CA ARG A 13 12.54 0.06 -5.39
C ARG A 13 12.11 0.47 -6.81
N LYS A 14 10.90 0.10 -7.22
CA LYS A 14 10.30 0.49 -8.50
C LYS A 14 9.66 1.88 -8.48
N GLY A 15 9.67 2.60 -7.36
CA GLY A 15 9.02 3.92 -7.21
C GLY A 15 7.49 3.88 -7.16
N ARG A 16 6.88 2.69 -7.15
CA ARG A 16 5.42 2.47 -7.22
C ARG A 16 4.72 2.50 -5.85
N ALA A 17 5.48 2.69 -4.78
CA ALA A 17 4.96 2.81 -3.43
C ALA A 17 5.78 3.81 -2.61
N ALA A 18 5.15 4.40 -1.59
CA ALA A 18 5.77 5.30 -0.61
C ALA A 18 5.54 4.80 0.82
N VAL A 19 6.43 5.17 1.74
CA VAL A 19 6.26 4.88 3.16
C VAL A 19 5.16 5.77 3.74
N TYR A 20 4.16 5.16 4.36
CA TYR A 20 3.10 5.87 5.08
C TYR A 20 3.41 5.97 6.57
N ARG A 21 3.83 4.86 7.19
CA ARG A 21 4.17 4.79 8.62
C ARG A 21 5.34 3.85 8.86
N ARG A 22 6.24 4.20 9.79
CA ARG A 22 7.43 3.39 10.11
C ARG A 22 7.13 2.22 11.06
N TYR A 23 6.19 2.37 11.99
CA TYR A 23 5.77 1.27 12.87
C TYR A 23 4.26 1.28 13.19
N PRO A 24 3.58 0.12 12.98
CA PRO A 24 3.96 -0.94 12.05
C PRO A 24 4.27 -0.39 10.66
N PHE A 25 5.31 -0.96 10.04
CA PHE A 25 5.80 -0.52 8.73
C PHE A 25 4.70 -0.67 7.68
N THR A 26 4.24 0.46 7.17
CA THR A 26 3.09 0.56 6.27
C THR A 26 3.48 1.38 5.06
N ILE A 27 3.12 0.89 3.86
CA ILE A 27 3.35 1.58 2.59
C ILE A 27 2.02 1.89 1.91
N ILE A 28 1.97 3.00 1.16
CA ILE A 28 0.88 3.34 0.25
C ILE A 28 1.35 3.03 -1.18
N ILE A 29 0.52 2.33 -1.95
CA ILE A 29 0.74 2.04 -3.36
C ILE A 29 0.25 3.25 -4.17
N LYS A 30 1.09 3.79 -5.06
CA LYS A 30 0.75 4.94 -5.91
C LYS A 30 -0.03 4.54 -7.15
N GLU A 31 0.33 3.41 -7.73
CA GLU A 31 -0.21 2.94 -9.00
C GLU A 31 -0.54 1.45 -8.90
N ARG A 32 -1.84 1.13 -8.86
CA ARG A 32 -2.34 -0.25 -8.96
C ARG A 32 -3.18 -0.38 -10.22
N GLU A 33 -2.93 -1.44 -10.99
CA GLU A 33 -3.79 -1.86 -12.11
C GLU A 33 -4.70 -3.03 -11.74
N GLY A 34 -4.69 -3.50 -10.47
CA GLY A 34 -5.54 -4.61 -10.03
C GLY A 34 -5.36 -5.09 -8.59
N GLY A 35 -5.98 -6.24 -8.29
CA GLY A 35 -5.94 -6.97 -7.00
C GLY A 35 -7.13 -6.69 -6.08
N ASP A 36 -7.23 -7.45 -4.99
CA ASP A 36 -8.31 -7.31 -4.01
C ASP A 36 -8.29 -5.94 -3.35
N THR A 37 -9.46 -5.33 -3.25
CA THR A 37 -9.63 -4.01 -2.63
C THR A 37 -10.32 -4.20 -1.30
N GLN A 38 -9.80 -3.58 -0.23
CA GLN A 38 -10.54 -3.54 1.02
C GLN A 38 -11.69 -2.55 0.87
N PRO A 39 -12.93 -2.92 1.25
CA PRO A 39 -14.01 -1.97 1.31
C PRO A 39 -13.68 -0.94 2.40
N THR A 40 -13.57 0.32 2.00
CA THR A 40 -13.38 1.47 2.90
C THR A 40 -14.66 2.30 2.91
N ALA A 41 -15.22 2.53 4.08
CA ALA A 41 -16.33 3.46 4.25
C ALA A 41 -15.76 4.89 4.30
N LEU A 42 -16.07 5.70 3.29
CA LEU A 42 -15.79 7.13 3.32
C LEU A 42 -17.04 7.83 3.88
N LYS A 43 -16.90 8.43 5.07
CA LYS A 43 -17.95 9.24 5.68
C LYS A 43 -17.74 10.69 5.21
N PHE A 44 -18.73 11.27 4.54
CA PHE A 44 -18.79 12.71 4.30
C PHE A 44 -19.51 13.36 5.48
N ASP A 45 -18.99 14.50 5.93
CA ASP A 45 -19.64 15.41 6.89
C ASP A 45 -20.32 16.54 6.09
#